data_AF-A0AAD8RGN1-F1
#
_entry.id   AF-A0AAD8RGN1-F1
#
_cell.length_a   1.000
_cell.length_b   1.000
_cell.length_c   1.000
_cell.angle_alpha   90.00
_cell.angle_beta   90.00
_cell.angle_gamma   90.00
#
_symmetry.space_group_name_H-M   'P 1'
#
loop_
_entity.id
_entity.type
_entity.pdbx_description
1 polymer ?
#
loop_
_entity_poly.entity_id
_entity_poly.type
_entity_poly.pdbx_seq_one_letter_code
_entity_poly.pdbx_strand_id
1 'polypeptide(L)'
;MHATLTLLLRHHQHPDTGNAASDTAAIHLHRHRRVGSGMARSLLGDAVLFCAGATVATVLLLTLTSPFTPPPAAHVKDEPLPSSSARGGGGGRTFYDDPEVTYTMDRPITRWDKKRADWLRAHQDLSSADERILMVSGSQPTPCRAPAGDHLLTRLLKNKADYCRLNGLHLLYNTALLRPSMDRYWAKIPLVRAAMVAHPEAEWVWWVDSDAVLTDMDFRLPLPRYAGRNLVVHGWPSLVYGDGSDDKDRARTWTGLNAGVFLIRNCQWSLDFMAAWAAMGPDSPDYQRWGAVLTATFKDKVFNESDDQSALVYMLMQKDSPWREKVFLEDSFYFEGYWLEIVPRLGNITQRYEDMERRAPELRRGHAVREHAERAAARNAALVGAGLGRSGVEGWRRPFITHFTGCQPCSGDRNRHYTGDSCDDGMRRALNFADDQVLRSYGFRHADPLSDDVRPLPFDYPAAAARQ
;
A
#
# COMPACT_ATOMS: atom_id res chain seq x y z
N MET A 1 -1.03 -17.53 22.02
CA MET A 1 -1.86 -16.32 22.31
C MET A 1 -1.38 -15.39 23.45
N HIS A 2 -0.37 -15.70 24.28
CA HIS A 2 0.03 -14.87 25.44
C HIS A 2 1.24 -13.91 25.21
N ALA A 3 1.98 -14.06 24.10
CA ALA A 3 3.25 -13.36 23.90
C ALA A 3 3.11 -12.02 23.13
N THR A 4 2.27 -11.95 22.08
CA THR A 4 2.12 -10.76 21.21
C THR A 4 1.67 -9.52 21.97
N LEU A 5 0.74 -9.69 22.91
CA LEU A 5 0.11 -8.56 23.60
C LEU A 5 0.85 -8.16 24.89
N THR A 6 1.88 -8.93 25.31
CA THR A 6 2.78 -8.57 26.42
C THR A 6 3.85 -7.56 25.98
N LEU A 7 4.24 -7.56 24.70
CA LEU A 7 5.19 -6.60 24.11
C LEU A 7 4.59 -5.19 23.95
N LEU A 8 3.27 -5.09 23.71
CA LEU A 8 2.56 -3.80 23.65
C LEU A 8 2.41 -3.13 25.03
N LEU A 9 2.45 -3.88 26.13
CA LEU A 9 2.10 -3.38 27.47
C LEU A 9 3.28 -3.29 28.46
N ARG A 10 4.47 -3.85 28.16
CA ARG A 10 5.62 -3.88 29.09
C ARG A 10 6.67 -2.77 28.93
N HIS A 11 6.47 -1.77 28.06
CA HIS A 11 7.48 -0.73 27.82
C HIS A 11 7.07 0.70 28.23
N HIS A 12 6.08 0.84 29.11
CA HIS A 12 5.79 2.10 29.79
C HIS A 12 6.19 2.05 31.27
N GLN A 13 7.48 2.29 31.54
CA GLN A 13 7.94 2.87 32.80
C GLN A 13 8.92 4.01 32.51
N HIS A 14 8.64 5.17 33.11
CA HIS A 14 9.43 6.41 33.11
C HIS A 14 10.87 6.20 33.66
N PRO A 15 11.81 7.13 33.39
CA PRO A 15 12.03 8.20 34.36
C PRO A 15 12.22 9.62 33.78
N ASP A 16 12.17 10.55 34.72
CA ASP A 16 12.06 12.00 34.74
C ASP A 16 13.24 12.88 34.25
N THR A 17 12.83 14.09 33.85
CA THR A 17 13.43 15.45 34.03
C THR A 17 14.69 15.92 33.29
N GLY A 18 14.61 17.17 32.80
CA GLY A 18 15.76 18.07 32.59
C GLY A 18 15.50 19.25 31.65
N ASN A 19 15.07 20.39 32.21
CA ASN A 19 15.00 21.71 31.56
C ASN A 19 16.37 22.17 30.99
N ALA A 20 16.38 22.83 29.84
CA ALA A 20 17.28 23.96 29.58
C ALA A 20 16.77 24.84 28.43
N ALA A 21 16.87 26.15 28.66
CA ALA A 21 16.24 27.23 27.93
C ALA A 21 17.03 27.69 26.68
N SER A 22 16.34 28.56 25.94
CA SER A 22 16.76 29.35 24.78
C SER A 22 18.13 30.03 24.89
N ASP A 23 18.80 30.21 23.75
CA ASP A 23 19.41 31.50 23.43
C ASP A 23 19.50 31.74 21.91
N THR A 24 18.88 32.84 21.50
CA THR A 24 18.96 33.49 20.18
C THR A 24 20.11 34.48 20.17
N ALA A 25 20.96 34.45 19.15
CA ALA A 25 21.85 35.56 18.82
C ALA A 25 21.88 35.81 17.31
N ALA A 26 21.29 36.93 16.91
CA ALA A 26 21.44 37.54 15.60
C ALA A 26 22.74 38.37 15.57
N ILE A 27 23.50 38.31 14.48
CA ILE A 27 24.57 39.28 14.21
C ILE A 27 24.46 39.80 12.77
N HIS A 28 24.58 41.13 12.71
CA HIS A 28 24.37 42.05 11.61
C HIS A 28 25.30 41.89 10.39
N LEU A 29 24.73 42.23 9.23
CA LEU A 29 25.41 42.64 8.01
C LEU A 29 26.33 43.86 8.24
N HIS A 30 27.54 43.81 7.67
CA HIS A 30 28.25 45.01 7.24
C HIS A 30 28.92 44.82 5.87
N ARG A 31 28.76 45.85 5.03
CA ARG A 31 29.19 45.97 3.64
C ARG A 31 30.29 47.02 3.55
N HIS A 32 31.15 46.88 2.53
CA HIS A 32 32.17 47.79 1.95
C HIS A 32 33.56 47.12 1.96
N ARG A 33 34.41 47.19 0.93
CA ARG A 33 34.56 48.14 -0.18
C ARG A 33 35.38 47.46 -1.30
N ARG A 34 35.12 47.82 -2.56
CA ARG A 34 35.97 47.49 -3.72
C ARG A 34 37.24 48.34 -3.69
N VAL A 35 38.38 47.73 -4.05
CA VAL A 35 39.52 48.38 -4.70
C VAL A 35 39.94 47.45 -5.85
N GLY A 36 40.07 47.99 -7.05
CA GLY A 36 40.52 47.27 -8.24
C GLY A 36 42.03 47.42 -8.44
N SER A 37 42.61 46.44 -9.13
CA SER A 37 43.81 46.61 -9.95
C SER A 37 43.69 45.66 -11.14
N GLY A 38 43.96 46.18 -12.33
CA GLY A 38 43.94 45.41 -13.57
C GLY A 38 45.16 44.53 -13.71
N MET A 39 45.02 43.40 -14.41
CA MET A 39 46.14 42.69 -15.00
C MET A 39 45.68 41.95 -16.26
N ALA A 40 46.58 41.87 -17.22
CA ALA A 40 46.37 41.49 -18.62
C ALA A 40 45.62 40.17 -18.82
N ARG A 41 44.70 40.15 -19.81
CA ARG A 41 44.08 38.93 -20.31
C ARG A 41 45.15 38.06 -20.96
N SER A 42 45.41 36.91 -20.36
CA SER A 42 46.32 35.89 -20.87
C SER A 42 45.68 35.17 -22.06
N LEU A 43 46.28 35.30 -23.24
CA LEU A 43 45.93 34.55 -24.46
C LEU A 43 45.92 33.02 -24.25
N LEU A 44 46.61 32.52 -23.21
CA LEU A 44 46.60 31.10 -22.85
C LEU A 44 45.28 30.65 -22.23
N GLY A 45 44.61 31.52 -21.47
CA GLY A 45 43.33 31.19 -20.81
C GLY A 45 42.19 31.05 -21.82
N ASP A 46 42.16 31.92 -22.82
CA ASP A 46 41.15 31.88 -23.89
C ASP A 46 41.37 30.68 -24.83
N ALA A 47 42.63 30.26 -25.05
CA ALA A 47 42.94 29.05 -25.84
C ALA A 47 42.49 27.76 -25.13
N VAL A 48 42.65 27.67 -23.82
CA VAL A 48 42.18 26.50 -23.03
C VAL A 48 40.65 26.44 -23.00
N LEU A 49 39.98 27.59 -22.86
CA LEU A 49 38.51 27.65 -22.90
C LEU A 49 37.96 27.28 -24.29
N PHE A 50 38.63 27.71 -25.36
CA PHE A 50 38.24 27.38 -26.73
C PHE A 50 38.43 25.89 -27.03
N CYS A 51 39.56 25.30 -26.61
CA CYS A 51 39.81 23.87 -26.77
C CYS A 51 38.79 23.03 -25.98
N ALA A 52 38.48 23.40 -24.74
CA ALA A 52 37.46 22.70 -23.93
C ALA A 52 36.05 22.81 -24.53
N GLY A 53 35.70 23.97 -25.09
CA GLY A 53 34.43 24.16 -25.81
C GLY A 53 34.33 23.32 -27.09
N ALA A 54 35.44 23.22 -27.84
CA ALA A 54 35.50 22.41 -29.06
C ALA A 54 35.38 20.91 -28.77
N THR A 55 35.97 20.38 -27.68
CA THR A 55 35.80 18.97 -27.29
C THR A 55 34.36 18.66 -26.87
N VAL A 56 33.71 19.54 -26.11
CA VAL A 56 32.31 19.35 -25.69
C VAL A 56 31.37 19.38 -26.90
N ALA A 57 31.59 20.30 -27.85
CA ALA A 57 30.81 20.36 -29.09
C ALA A 57 31.02 19.12 -29.97
N THR A 58 32.25 18.59 -30.03
CA THR A 58 32.57 17.39 -30.82
C THR A 58 31.97 16.13 -30.20
N VAL A 59 31.97 16.01 -28.85
CA VAL A 59 31.29 14.92 -28.14
C VAL A 59 29.77 15.00 -28.32
N LEU A 60 29.17 16.19 -28.30
CA LEU A 60 27.74 16.38 -28.60
C LEU A 60 27.37 16.05 -30.07
N LEU A 61 28.23 16.37 -31.03
CA LEU A 61 28.04 16.01 -32.44
C LEU A 61 28.20 14.49 -32.67
N LEU A 62 29.09 13.83 -31.93
CA LEU A 62 29.29 12.39 -31.99
C LEU A 62 28.19 11.60 -31.26
N THR A 63 27.53 12.16 -30.25
CA THR A 63 26.36 11.53 -29.60
C THR A 63 25.06 11.74 -30.38
N LEU A 64 24.97 12.80 -31.19
CA LEU A 64 23.86 13.03 -32.13
C LEU A 64 23.96 12.18 -33.41
N THR A 65 25.11 11.58 -33.69
CA THR A 65 25.29 10.58 -34.75
C THR A 65 25.22 9.18 -34.17
N SER A 66 24.04 8.81 -33.64
CA SER A 66 23.81 7.45 -33.15
C SER A 66 24.01 6.41 -34.26
N PRO A 67 24.78 5.32 -34.03
CA PRO A 67 24.88 4.17 -34.93
C PRO A 67 23.61 3.29 -34.94
N PHE A 68 22.52 3.77 -34.33
CA PHE A 68 21.23 3.09 -34.21
C PHE A 68 20.18 3.70 -35.15
N THR A 69 20.55 4.00 -36.38
CA THR A 69 19.55 4.17 -37.44
C THR A 69 18.89 2.80 -37.65
N PRO A 70 17.59 2.63 -37.39
CA PRO A 70 16.92 1.38 -37.73
C PRO A 70 16.98 1.18 -39.24
N PRO A 71 17.08 -0.06 -39.75
CA PRO A 71 17.01 -0.29 -41.18
C PRO A 71 15.67 0.24 -41.72
N PRO A 72 15.62 0.72 -42.97
CA PRO A 72 14.38 1.18 -43.57
C PRO A 72 13.36 0.05 -43.48
N ALA A 73 12.25 0.32 -42.78
CA ALA A 73 11.14 -0.61 -42.66
C ALA A 73 10.74 -1.05 -44.07
N ALA A 74 10.86 -2.36 -44.34
CA ALA A 74 10.29 -2.95 -45.54
C ALA A 74 8.81 -2.55 -45.57
N HIS A 75 8.39 -1.95 -46.68
CA HIS A 75 7.00 -1.59 -46.94
C HIS A 75 6.09 -2.81 -46.76
N VAL A 76 5.53 -2.95 -45.56
CA VAL A 76 4.32 -3.73 -45.35
C VAL A 76 3.21 -2.87 -45.93
N LYS A 77 2.55 -3.37 -46.98
CA LYS A 77 1.36 -2.74 -47.53
C LYS A 77 0.36 -2.61 -46.38
N ASP A 78 -0.06 -1.37 -46.11
CA ASP A 78 -1.22 -1.10 -45.26
C ASP A 78 -2.43 -1.81 -45.86
N GLU A 79 -2.76 -3.00 -45.33
CA GLU A 79 -4.13 -3.45 -45.41
C GLU A 79 -4.97 -2.53 -44.54
N PRO A 80 -6.10 -2.00 -45.05
CA PRO A 80 -7.00 -1.23 -44.21
C PRO A 80 -7.47 -2.15 -43.09
N LEU A 81 -7.06 -1.84 -41.86
CA LEU A 81 -7.70 -2.32 -40.65
C LEU A 81 -9.21 -2.31 -40.90
N PRO A 82 -9.94 -3.42 -40.72
CA PRO A 82 -11.38 -3.34 -40.73
C PRO A 82 -11.70 -2.30 -39.67
N SER A 83 -12.36 -1.22 -40.09
CA SER A 83 -12.98 -0.29 -39.18
C SER A 83 -13.96 -1.13 -38.37
N SER A 84 -13.49 -1.68 -37.25
CA SER A 84 -14.34 -1.83 -36.09
C SER A 84 -14.73 -0.38 -35.81
N SER A 85 -15.86 0.00 -36.41
CA SER A 85 -16.74 0.94 -35.78
C SER A 85 -16.69 0.58 -34.30
N ALA A 86 -15.97 1.38 -33.53
CA ALA A 86 -16.26 1.54 -32.14
C ALA A 86 -17.77 1.70 -32.12
N ARG A 87 -18.49 0.65 -31.70
CA ARG A 87 -19.84 0.79 -31.21
C ARG A 87 -19.70 1.64 -29.96
N GLY A 88 -19.50 2.92 -30.18
CA GLY A 88 -19.49 3.95 -29.17
C GLY A 88 -20.88 4.02 -28.58
N GLY A 89 -20.92 4.10 -27.26
CA GLY A 89 -22.07 4.50 -26.47
C GLY A 89 -23.23 3.50 -26.50
N GLY A 90 -23.33 2.68 -25.46
CA GLY A 90 -24.64 2.20 -25.03
C GLY A 90 -25.50 3.42 -24.70
N GLY A 91 -26.30 3.87 -25.68
CA GLY A 91 -27.06 5.11 -25.66
C GLY A 91 -28.27 5.07 -24.74
N GLY A 92 -28.03 4.98 -23.43
CA GLY A 92 -29.03 5.18 -22.39
C GLY A 92 -28.53 6.20 -21.36
N ARG A 93 -29.44 7.02 -20.82
CA ARG A 93 -29.10 7.92 -19.71
C ARG A 93 -28.68 7.09 -18.50
N THR A 94 -27.53 7.39 -17.93
CA THR A 94 -27.01 6.76 -16.72
C THR A 94 -26.98 7.76 -15.56
N PHE A 95 -26.48 7.35 -14.40
CA PHE A 95 -26.28 8.28 -13.28
C PHE A 95 -25.20 9.34 -13.56
N TYR A 96 -24.36 9.16 -14.59
CA TYR A 96 -23.41 10.19 -15.02
C TYR A 96 -24.08 11.39 -15.71
N ASP A 97 -25.35 11.25 -16.10
CA ASP A 97 -26.17 12.34 -16.67
C ASP A 97 -27.01 13.07 -15.60
N ASP A 98 -26.87 12.70 -14.33
CA ASP A 98 -27.59 13.28 -13.20
C ASP A 98 -26.70 14.35 -12.52
N PRO A 99 -27.01 15.65 -12.64
CA PRO A 99 -26.19 16.72 -12.10
C PRO A 99 -26.12 16.72 -10.56
N GLU A 100 -26.99 15.95 -9.89
CA GLU A 100 -26.96 15.80 -8.43
C GLU A 100 -25.97 14.73 -7.96
N VAL A 101 -25.45 13.89 -8.86
CA VAL A 101 -24.42 12.89 -8.51
C VAL A 101 -23.04 13.56 -8.55
N THR A 102 -22.33 13.52 -7.42
CA THR A 102 -20.98 14.06 -7.28
C THR A 102 -20.02 13.02 -6.72
N TYR A 103 -18.77 13.06 -7.19
CA TYR A 103 -17.66 12.30 -6.63
C TYR A 103 -17.26 12.80 -5.23
N THR A 104 -17.54 14.07 -4.90
CA THR A 104 -17.12 14.71 -3.65
C THR A 104 -18.00 14.32 -2.46
N MET A 105 -17.48 14.54 -1.24
CA MET A 105 -18.19 14.25 0.02
C MET A 105 -19.29 15.28 0.36
N ASP A 106 -19.43 16.36 -0.41
CA ASP A 106 -20.27 17.51 -0.05
C ASP A 106 -21.77 17.23 -0.13
N ARG A 107 -22.17 16.23 -0.92
CA ARG A 107 -23.56 15.81 -1.06
C ARG A 107 -23.70 14.29 -0.94
N PRO A 108 -24.69 13.78 -0.20
CA PRO A 108 -24.96 12.36 -0.18
C PRO A 108 -25.44 11.88 -1.56
N ILE A 109 -25.01 10.69 -1.97
CA ILE A 109 -25.61 9.99 -3.11
C ILE A 109 -26.66 9.05 -2.53
N THR A 110 -27.89 9.14 -3.04
CA THR A 110 -28.97 8.25 -2.64
C THR A 110 -29.31 7.29 -3.76
N ARG A 111 -29.88 6.13 -3.40
CA ARG A 111 -30.28 5.08 -4.34
C ARG A 111 -29.10 4.59 -5.20
N TRP A 112 -27.89 4.58 -4.63
CA TRP A 112 -26.66 4.19 -5.32
C TRP A 112 -26.73 2.76 -5.85
N ASP A 113 -27.25 1.81 -5.07
CA ASP A 113 -27.40 0.42 -5.51
C ASP A 113 -28.24 0.30 -6.78
N LYS A 114 -29.33 1.09 -6.86
CA LYS A 114 -30.15 1.15 -8.07
C LYS A 114 -29.39 1.78 -9.23
N LYS A 115 -28.74 2.93 -9.01
CA LYS A 115 -27.94 3.62 -10.05
C LYS A 115 -26.84 2.71 -10.61
N ARG A 116 -26.10 2.01 -9.75
CA ARG A 116 -25.05 1.06 -10.10
C ARG A 116 -25.60 -0.16 -10.83
N ALA A 117 -26.69 -0.75 -10.33
CA ALA A 117 -27.32 -1.90 -10.99
C ALA A 117 -27.88 -1.55 -12.38
N ASP A 118 -28.49 -0.37 -12.54
CA ASP A 118 -28.96 0.14 -13.82
C ASP A 118 -27.77 0.32 -14.80
N TRP A 119 -26.65 0.86 -14.33
CA TRP A 119 -25.42 1.00 -15.14
C TRP A 119 -24.83 -0.36 -15.55
N LEU A 120 -24.72 -1.32 -14.63
CA LEU A 120 -24.18 -2.66 -14.90
C LEU A 120 -25.03 -3.41 -15.93
N ARG A 121 -26.37 -3.28 -15.88
CA ARG A 121 -27.24 -3.91 -16.88
C ARG A 121 -27.06 -3.34 -18.28
N ALA A 122 -26.65 -2.07 -18.39
CA ALA A 122 -26.33 -1.44 -19.66
C ALA A 122 -24.92 -1.78 -20.18
N HIS A 123 -24.04 -2.32 -19.32
CA HIS A 123 -22.64 -2.65 -19.62
C HIS A 123 -22.34 -4.12 -19.27
N GLN A 124 -22.98 -5.05 -19.98
CA GLN A 124 -22.92 -6.49 -19.65
C GLN A 124 -21.52 -7.10 -19.77
N ASP A 125 -20.65 -6.53 -20.61
CA ASP A 125 -19.23 -6.87 -20.72
C ASP A 125 -18.44 -6.51 -19.45
N LEU A 126 -18.90 -5.50 -18.71
CA LEU A 126 -18.33 -5.06 -17.45
C LEU A 126 -19.02 -5.68 -16.22
N SER A 127 -20.14 -6.40 -16.40
CA SER A 127 -20.90 -7.02 -15.33
C SER A 127 -20.51 -8.48 -15.03
N SER A 128 -19.28 -8.90 -15.36
CA SER A 128 -18.83 -10.29 -15.18
C SER A 128 -19.10 -10.81 -13.75
N ALA A 129 -19.45 -12.09 -13.62
CA ALA A 129 -19.82 -12.72 -12.35
C ALA A 129 -18.70 -12.77 -11.29
N ASP A 130 -17.44 -12.54 -11.68
CA ASP A 130 -16.33 -12.44 -10.74
C ASP A 130 -16.38 -11.10 -10.01
N GLU A 131 -16.41 -11.14 -8.67
CA GLU A 131 -16.35 -9.95 -7.82
C GLU A 131 -15.05 -9.16 -8.09
N ARG A 132 -15.15 -8.12 -8.92
CA ARG A 132 -14.00 -7.28 -9.31
C ARG A 132 -13.52 -6.45 -8.13
N ILE A 133 -12.20 -6.47 -7.90
CA ILE A 133 -11.54 -5.68 -6.86
C ILE A 133 -10.75 -4.54 -7.52
N LEU A 134 -10.98 -3.32 -7.05
CA LEU A 134 -10.11 -2.18 -7.31
C LEU A 134 -9.22 -1.95 -6.09
N MET A 135 -7.91 -2.16 -6.21
CA MET A 135 -6.96 -1.74 -5.19
C MET A 135 -6.76 -0.23 -5.28
N VAL A 136 -6.90 0.45 -4.14
CA VAL A 136 -6.68 1.88 -3.98
C VAL A 136 -5.57 2.10 -2.97
N SER A 137 -4.58 2.88 -3.35
CA SER A 137 -3.50 3.32 -2.47
C SER A 137 -3.11 4.76 -2.80
N GLY A 138 -2.23 5.36 -2.02
CA GLY A 138 -1.73 6.67 -2.32
C GLY A 138 -0.69 7.19 -1.35
N SER A 139 -0.03 8.26 -1.76
CA SER A 139 0.93 9.01 -0.96
C SER A 139 0.67 10.51 -1.11
N GLN A 140 1.27 11.31 -0.23
CA GLN A 140 1.13 12.76 -0.27
C GLN A 140 1.67 13.36 -1.59
N PRO A 141 1.14 14.51 -2.05
CA PRO A 141 1.56 15.16 -3.30
C PRO A 141 2.98 15.74 -3.26
N THR A 142 3.46 16.09 -2.07
CA THR A 142 4.75 16.76 -1.88
C THR A 142 5.86 15.74 -1.67
N PRO A 143 7.12 16.08 -2.01
CA PRO A 143 8.27 15.25 -1.68
C PRO A 143 8.32 14.89 -0.20
N CYS A 144 8.88 13.72 0.10
CA CYS A 144 9.08 13.30 1.47
C CYS A 144 10.10 14.16 2.19
N ARG A 145 9.85 14.40 3.49
CA ARG A 145 10.81 15.10 4.35
C ARG A 145 11.96 14.16 4.74
N ALA A 146 11.69 12.87 4.92
CA ALA A 146 12.72 11.87 5.14
C ALA A 146 13.51 11.62 3.84
N PRO A 147 14.86 11.66 3.86
CA PRO A 147 15.67 11.54 2.64
C PRO A 147 15.43 10.26 1.81
N ALA A 148 15.15 9.14 2.47
CA ALA A 148 14.86 7.87 1.81
C ALA A 148 13.36 7.66 1.49
N GLY A 149 12.49 8.59 1.90
CA GLY A 149 11.04 8.41 1.90
C GLY A 149 10.46 8.19 0.50
N ASP A 150 10.82 9.04 -0.47
CA ASP A 150 10.31 8.92 -1.84
C ASP A 150 10.81 7.64 -2.54
N HIS A 151 12.05 7.22 -2.25
CA HIS A 151 12.57 5.95 -2.74
C HIS A 151 11.80 4.76 -2.18
N LEU A 152 11.53 4.74 -0.86
CA LEU A 152 10.72 3.70 -0.24
C LEU A 152 9.29 3.68 -0.78
N LEU A 153 8.64 4.85 -0.92
CA LEU A 153 7.31 4.96 -1.52
C LEU A 153 7.27 4.41 -2.95
N THR A 154 8.32 4.66 -3.74
CA THR A 154 8.44 4.10 -5.09
C THR A 154 8.50 2.57 -5.07
N ARG A 155 9.28 1.99 -4.14
CA ARG A 155 9.34 0.52 -3.97
C ARG A 155 8.02 -0.06 -3.48
N LEU A 156 7.31 0.64 -2.60
CA LEU A 156 5.99 0.26 -2.10
C LEU A 156 4.93 0.31 -3.21
N LEU A 157 4.98 1.31 -4.10
CA LEU A 157 4.16 1.35 -5.31
C LEU A 157 4.47 0.17 -6.25
N LYS A 158 5.76 -0.11 -6.53
CA LYS A 158 6.14 -1.28 -7.33
C LYS A 158 5.56 -2.58 -6.76
N ASN A 159 5.66 -2.80 -5.45
CA ASN A 159 5.11 -4.00 -4.79
C ASN A 159 3.60 -4.16 -5.06
N LYS A 160 2.83 -3.08 -4.91
CA LYS A 160 1.38 -3.09 -5.20
C LYS A 160 1.09 -3.34 -6.68
N ALA A 161 1.86 -2.71 -7.58
CA ALA A 161 1.73 -2.90 -9.01
C ALA A 161 2.02 -4.35 -9.44
N ASP A 162 3.06 -4.97 -8.88
CA ASP A 162 3.39 -6.37 -9.13
C ASP A 162 2.30 -7.31 -8.63
N TYR A 163 1.79 -7.09 -7.42
CA TYR A 163 0.70 -7.90 -6.86
C TYR A 163 -0.55 -7.81 -7.74
N CYS A 164 -0.96 -6.59 -8.12
CA CYS A 164 -2.12 -6.37 -8.97
C CYS A 164 -1.95 -7.03 -10.34
N ARG A 165 -0.78 -6.88 -10.97
CA ARG A 165 -0.45 -7.51 -12.26
C ARG A 165 -0.52 -9.03 -12.20
N LEU A 166 0.00 -9.65 -11.14
CA LEU A 166 0.00 -11.10 -10.96
C LEU A 166 -1.41 -11.66 -10.68
N ASN A 167 -2.25 -10.89 -9.98
CA ASN A 167 -3.58 -11.33 -9.53
C ASN A 167 -4.75 -10.77 -10.37
N GLY A 168 -4.47 -10.09 -11.48
CA GLY A 168 -5.49 -9.55 -12.39
C GLY A 168 -6.34 -8.44 -11.77
N LEU A 169 -5.76 -7.64 -10.88
CA LEU A 169 -6.44 -6.52 -10.22
C LEU A 169 -6.09 -5.19 -10.88
N HIS A 170 -6.99 -4.21 -10.74
CA HIS A 170 -6.69 -2.82 -11.10
C HIS A 170 -6.12 -2.08 -9.90
N LEU A 171 -5.12 -1.24 -10.15
CA LEU A 171 -4.52 -0.35 -9.15
C LEU A 171 -4.87 1.10 -9.49
N LEU A 172 -5.51 1.79 -8.55
CA LEU A 172 -5.63 3.25 -8.53
C LEU A 172 -4.67 3.78 -7.46
N TYR A 173 -3.60 4.44 -7.91
CA TYR A 173 -2.63 5.06 -7.01
C TYR A 173 -2.78 6.59 -7.07
N ASN A 174 -3.17 7.18 -5.95
CA ASN A 174 -3.45 8.62 -5.88
C ASN A 174 -2.29 9.39 -5.22
N THR A 175 -1.98 10.55 -5.76
CA THR A 175 -0.98 11.48 -5.24
C THR A 175 -1.53 12.89 -5.06
N ALA A 176 -2.85 13.04 -4.91
CA ALA A 176 -3.53 14.32 -4.77
C ALA A 176 -4.46 14.33 -3.54
N LEU A 177 -4.63 15.48 -2.90
CA LEU A 177 -5.66 15.64 -1.86
C LEU A 177 -6.98 16.02 -2.52
N LEU A 178 -7.93 15.08 -2.59
CA LEU A 178 -9.27 15.37 -3.15
C LEU A 178 -10.10 16.28 -2.25
N ARG A 179 -9.76 16.34 -0.96
CA ARG A 179 -10.31 17.27 0.02
C ARG A 179 -9.18 17.74 0.94
N PRO A 180 -8.57 18.92 0.71
CA PRO A 180 -7.35 19.35 1.40
C PRO A 180 -7.44 19.38 2.93
N SER A 181 -8.63 19.58 3.49
CA SER A 181 -8.89 19.51 4.93
C SER A 181 -8.81 18.09 5.50
N MET A 182 -9.12 17.05 4.71
CA MET A 182 -8.93 15.65 5.08
C MET A 182 -7.55 15.16 4.62
N ASP A 183 -6.52 15.50 5.38
CA ASP A 183 -5.15 15.07 5.08
C ASP A 183 -4.77 13.73 5.73
N ARG A 184 -3.53 13.30 5.51
CA ARG A 184 -2.90 12.14 6.17
C ARG A 184 -3.80 10.90 6.13
N TYR A 185 -4.13 10.32 7.28
CA TYR A 185 -4.93 9.10 7.38
C TYR A 185 -6.43 9.31 7.06
N TRP A 186 -6.93 10.55 7.03
CA TRP A 186 -8.31 10.85 6.59
C TRP A 186 -8.46 10.99 5.07
N ALA A 187 -7.36 11.22 4.34
CA ALA A 187 -7.37 11.42 2.88
C ALA A 187 -7.91 10.23 2.08
N LYS A 188 -7.91 9.04 2.68
CA LYS A 188 -8.48 7.82 2.08
C LYS A 188 -9.99 7.89 1.89
N ILE A 189 -10.73 8.60 2.76
CA ILE A 189 -12.19 8.59 2.72
C ILE A 189 -12.76 9.28 1.46
N PRO A 190 -12.36 10.52 1.12
CA PRO A 190 -12.79 11.15 -0.13
C PRO A 190 -12.36 10.35 -1.37
N LEU A 191 -11.17 9.73 -1.32
CA LEU A 191 -10.63 8.95 -2.43
C LEU A 191 -11.41 7.66 -2.67
N VAL A 192 -11.70 6.89 -1.63
CA VAL A 192 -12.48 5.65 -1.73
C VAL A 192 -13.90 5.96 -2.23
N ARG A 193 -14.52 7.04 -1.77
CA ARG A 193 -15.81 7.51 -2.32
C ARG A 193 -15.71 7.81 -3.81
N ALA A 194 -14.73 8.63 -4.22
CA ALA A 194 -14.56 8.98 -5.63
C ALA A 194 -14.32 7.72 -6.48
N ALA A 195 -13.54 6.77 -5.98
CA ALA A 195 -13.29 5.49 -6.62
C ALA A 195 -14.57 4.66 -6.78
N MET A 196 -15.46 4.61 -5.77
CA MET A 196 -16.76 3.92 -5.90
C MET A 196 -17.61 4.47 -7.05
N VAL A 197 -17.65 5.80 -7.20
CA VAL A 197 -18.44 6.45 -8.26
C VAL A 197 -17.77 6.34 -9.63
N ALA A 198 -16.44 6.38 -9.68
CA ALA A 198 -15.66 6.22 -10.91
C ALA A 198 -15.62 4.77 -11.42
N HIS A 199 -15.76 3.80 -10.53
CA HIS A 199 -15.69 2.37 -10.83
C HIS A 199 -16.98 1.63 -10.40
N PRO A 200 -18.14 1.90 -11.03
CA PRO A 200 -19.37 1.18 -10.75
C PRO A 200 -19.28 -0.32 -11.11
N GLU A 201 -18.31 -0.73 -11.92
CA GLU A 201 -18.00 -2.14 -12.20
C GLU A 201 -17.30 -2.86 -11.03
N ALA A 202 -16.59 -2.14 -10.17
CA ALA A 202 -15.90 -2.74 -9.03
C ALA A 202 -16.91 -3.14 -7.96
N GLU A 203 -16.88 -4.40 -7.53
CA GLU A 203 -17.69 -4.87 -6.40
C GLU A 203 -17.05 -4.51 -5.07
N TRP A 204 -15.72 -4.56 -5.02
CA TRP A 204 -14.92 -4.21 -3.85
C TRP A 204 -13.92 -3.12 -4.19
N VAL A 205 -13.86 -2.10 -3.34
CA VAL A 205 -12.74 -1.17 -3.26
C VAL A 205 -11.85 -1.65 -2.11
N TRP A 206 -10.58 -1.90 -2.40
CA TRP A 206 -9.59 -2.38 -1.44
C TRP A 206 -8.59 -1.28 -1.13
N TRP A 207 -8.75 -0.61 0.01
CA TRP A 207 -7.77 0.35 0.48
C TRP A 207 -6.54 -0.37 1.06
N VAL A 208 -5.35 0.07 0.64
CA VAL A 208 -4.05 -0.41 1.15
C VAL A 208 -3.16 0.80 1.39
N ASP A 209 -2.81 1.07 2.65
CA ASP A 209 -1.89 2.15 3.03
C ASP A 209 -0.55 2.05 2.26
N SER A 210 0.09 3.20 2.06
CA SER A 210 1.35 3.26 1.31
C SER A 210 2.45 2.40 1.96
N ASP A 211 2.53 2.37 3.29
CA ASP A 211 3.50 1.61 4.08
C ASP A 211 3.10 0.15 4.38
N ALA A 212 2.04 -0.36 3.75
CA ALA A 212 1.68 -1.77 3.75
C ALA A 212 2.31 -2.51 2.55
N VAL A 213 3.02 -3.60 2.82
CA VAL A 213 3.69 -4.45 1.83
C VAL A 213 2.89 -5.73 1.64
N LEU A 214 2.55 -6.06 0.39
CA LEU A 214 2.00 -7.36 0.02
C LEU A 214 3.16 -8.36 0.04
N THR A 215 3.17 -9.25 1.04
CA THR A 215 4.28 -10.17 1.29
C THR A 215 3.99 -11.62 0.88
N ASP A 216 2.73 -11.95 0.59
CA ASP A 216 2.37 -13.18 -0.12
C ASP A 216 1.80 -12.83 -1.50
N MET A 217 2.63 -12.96 -2.54
CA MET A 217 2.25 -12.62 -3.92
C MET A 217 1.33 -13.68 -4.57
N ASP A 218 1.19 -14.84 -3.94
CA ASP A 218 0.35 -15.96 -4.40
C ASP A 218 -1.05 -15.94 -3.74
N PHE A 219 -1.19 -15.25 -2.61
CA PHE A 219 -2.45 -15.24 -1.86
C PHE A 219 -3.54 -14.48 -2.61
N ARG A 220 -4.74 -15.07 -2.71
CA ARG A 220 -5.95 -14.41 -3.21
C ARG A 220 -6.96 -14.26 -2.08
N LEU A 221 -7.62 -13.10 -2.03
CA LEU A 221 -8.64 -12.81 -1.05
C LEU A 221 -9.79 -13.83 -1.13
N PRO A 222 -10.20 -14.45 0.00
CA PRO A 222 -11.25 -15.45 0.02
C PRO A 222 -12.65 -14.80 0.01
N LEU A 223 -12.97 -14.02 -1.03
CA LEU A 223 -14.19 -13.20 -1.08
C LEU A 223 -15.51 -13.93 -0.72
N PRO A 224 -15.73 -15.20 -1.09
CA PRO A 224 -16.92 -15.95 -0.66
C PRO A 224 -17.13 -16.00 0.86
N ARG A 225 -16.05 -15.92 1.66
CA ARG A 225 -16.09 -15.86 3.13
C ARG A 225 -16.78 -14.59 3.64
N TYR A 226 -16.79 -13.52 2.84
CA TYR A 226 -17.32 -12.20 3.19
C TYR A 226 -18.74 -11.98 2.63
N ALA A 227 -19.42 -13.04 2.20
CA ALA A 227 -20.80 -12.98 1.76
C ALA A 227 -21.70 -12.31 2.83
N GLY A 228 -22.55 -11.37 2.40
CA GLY A 228 -23.44 -10.62 3.28
C GLY A 228 -22.79 -9.48 4.07
N ARG A 229 -21.47 -9.27 3.92
CA ARG A 229 -20.69 -8.20 4.55
C ARG A 229 -20.33 -7.13 3.52
N ASN A 230 -20.17 -5.90 4.01
CA ASN A 230 -19.85 -4.72 3.20
C ASN A 230 -18.53 -4.06 3.59
N LEU A 231 -17.99 -4.34 4.78
CA LEU A 231 -16.67 -3.91 5.22
C LEU A 231 -15.91 -5.10 5.81
N VAL A 232 -14.67 -5.29 5.38
CA VAL A 232 -13.74 -6.27 5.96
C VAL A 232 -12.50 -5.53 6.41
N VAL A 233 -12.12 -5.69 7.67
CA VAL A 233 -10.94 -5.09 8.29
C VAL A 233 -10.22 -6.16 9.11
N HIS A 234 -8.90 -6.06 9.25
CA HIS A 234 -8.19 -6.93 10.19
C HIS A 234 -8.55 -6.52 11.62
N GLY A 235 -8.85 -7.48 12.48
CA GLY A 235 -9.14 -7.20 13.89
C GLY A 235 -9.79 -8.37 14.63
N TRP A 236 -9.96 -8.21 15.93
CA TRP A 236 -10.47 -9.26 16.82
C TRP A 236 -11.78 -8.83 17.48
N PRO A 237 -12.86 -9.63 17.35
CA PRO A 237 -14.15 -9.32 18.00
C PRO A 237 -14.05 -9.06 19.50
N SER A 238 -13.21 -9.79 20.23
CA SER A 238 -12.99 -9.60 21.66
C SER A 238 -12.33 -8.26 22.01
N LEU A 239 -11.48 -7.75 21.11
CA LEU A 239 -10.78 -6.47 21.29
C LEU A 239 -11.59 -5.26 20.79
N VAL A 240 -12.51 -5.44 19.85
CA VAL A 240 -13.38 -4.36 19.34
C VAL A 240 -14.69 -4.28 20.11
N TYR A 241 -15.40 -5.40 20.26
CA TYR A 241 -16.74 -5.44 20.86
C TYR A 241 -16.71 -5.72 22.38
N GLY A 242 -15.65 -6.39 22.85
CA GLY A 242 -15.54 -6.89 24.21
C GLY A 242 -16.20 -8.26 24.41
N ASP A 243 -16.66 -8.90 23.33
CA ASP A 243 -17.33 -10.20 23.39
C ASP A 243 -16.32 -11.31 23.74
N GLY A 244 -16.61 -12.07 24.80
CA GLY A 244 -15.77 -13.20 25.22
C GLY A 244 -14.39 -12.80 25.78
N SER A 245 -14.17 -11.53 26.14
CA SER A 245 -12.94 -11.13 26.82
C SER A 245 -13.01 -11.43 28.31
N ASP A 246 -12.18 -12.36 28.79
CA ASP A 246 -11.96 -12.60 30.22
C ASP A 246 -11.23 -11.43 30.90
N ASP A 247 -10.51 -10.64 30.09
CA ASP A 247 -9.75 -9.48 30.52
C ASP A 247 -10.49 -8.19 30.11
N LYS A 248 -11.22 -7.62 31.07
CA LYS A 248 -11.99 -6.38 30.84
C LYS A 248 -11.11 -5.16 30.59
N ASP A 249 -9.85 -5.20 31.01
CA ASP A 249 -8.92 -4.08 30.81
C ASP A 249 -8.28 -4.09 29.42
N ARG A 250 -8.41 -5.20 28.68
CA ARG A 250 -7.90 -5.35 27.30
C ARG A 250 -9.01 -5.38 26.24
N ALA A 251 -10.26 -5.44 26.65
CA ALA A 251 -11.41 -5.27 25.77
C ALA A 251 -11.52 -3.81 25.29
N ARG A 252 -11.98 -3.60 24.05
CA ARG A 252 -12.25 -2.28 23.46
C ARG A 252 -11.02 -1.38 23.41
N THR A 253 -9.94 -1.90 22.84
CA THR A 253 -8.71 -1.14 22.53
C THR A 253 -8.86 -0.42 21.18
N TRP A 254 -8.26 0.77 21.05
CA TRP A 254 -8.19 1.49 19.77
C TRP A 254 -7.36 0.76 18.70
N THR A 255 -6.60 -0.27 19.09
CA THR A 255 -5.82 -1.16 18.20
C THR A 255 -6.49 -2.52 18.01
N GLY A 256 -7.75 -2.68 18.41
CA GLY A 256 -8.50 -3.93 18.24
C GLY A 256 -8.78 -4.31 16.79
N LEU A 257 -8.63 -3.33 15.88
CA LEU A 257 -8.66 -3.48 14.43
C LEU A 257 -7.64 -2.54 13.78
N ASN A 258 -7.39 -2.70 12.48
CA ASN A 258 -6.54 -1.84 11.68
C ASN A 258 -7.33 -1.18 10.54
N ALA A 259 -7.20 0.14 10.37
CA ALA A 259 -7.89 0.93 9.31
C ALA A 259 -7.00 1.26 8.09
N GLY A 260 -5.77 0.76 8.08
CA GLY A 260 -4.82 0.93 6.99
C GLY A 260 -4.98 -0.07 5.84
N VAL A 261 -5.68 -1.19 6.08
CA VAL A 261 -6.06 -2.15 5.04
C VAL A 261 -7.51 -2.58 5.25
N PHE A 262 -8.35 -2.36 4.24
CA PHE A 262 -9.74 -2.81 4.29
C PHE A 262 -10.36 -3.04 2.91
N LEU A 263 -11.31 -3.98 2.84
CA LEU A 263 -12.22 -4.12 1.71
C LEU A 263 -13.54 -3.44 2.04
N ILE A 264 -14.05 -2.62 1.14
CA ILE A 264 -15.37 -2.01 1.26
C ILE A 264 -16.18 -2.23 -0.03
N ARG A 265 -17.41 -2.73 0.10
CA ARG A 265 -18.27 -3.07 -1.03
C ARG A 265 -18.80 -1.80 -1.69
N ASN A 266 -18.87 -1.74 -3.02
CA ASN A 266 -19.41 -0.60 -3.75
C ASN A 266 -20.95 -0.61 -3.70
N CYS A 267 -21.52 -0.07 -2.61
CA CYS A 267 -22.96 -0.09 -2.33
C CYS A 267 -23.40 1.14 -1.51
N GLN A 268 -24.71 1.38 -1.44
CA GLN A 268 -25.30 2.51 -0.71
C GLN A 268 -24.87 2.52 0.77
N TRP A 269 -24.90 1.35 1.42
CA TRP A 269 -24.48 1.21 2.81
C TRP A 269 -23.07 1.74 3.04
N SER A 270 -22.14 1.49 2.11
CA SER A 270 -20.75 1.91 2.23
C SER A 270 -20.59 3.42 2.07
N LEU A 271 -21.38 4.05 1.19
CA LEU A 271 -21.40 5.50 1.06
C LEU A 271 -21.92 6.17 2.35
N ASP A 272 -22.97 5.59 2.95
CA ASP A 272 -23.54 6.08 4.20
C ASP A 272 -22.57 5.86 5.38
N PHE A 273 -21.92 4.69 5.43
CA PHE A 273 -20.91 4.35 6.42
C PHE A 273 -19.72 5.31 6.37
N MET A 274 -19.17 5.56 5.18
CA MET A 274 -18.04 6.49 5.01
C MET A 274 -18.41 7.93 5.38
N ALA A 275 -19.65 8.36 5.11
CA ALA A 275 -20.12 9.68 5.55
C ALA A 275 -20.18 9.77 7.09
N ALA A 276 -20.67 8.73 7.76
CA ALA A 276 -20.66 8.67 9.22
C ALA A 276 -19.25 8.61 9.80
N TRP A 277 -18.33 7.89 9.15
CA TRP A 277 -16.92 7.82 9.56
C TRP A 277 -16.23 9.18 9.41
N ALA A 278 -16.43 9.85 8.27
CA ALA A 278 -15.91 11.19 8.00
C ALA A 278 -16.43 12.27 8.97
N ALA A 279 -17.59 12.05 9.61
CA ALA A 279 -18.15 12.99 10.59
C ALA A 279 -17.30 13.13 11.88
N MET A 280 -16.34 12.23 12.08
CA MET A 280 -15.32 12.34 13.14
C MET A 280 -13.97 12.85 12.62
N GLY A 281 -13.86 13.17 11.33
CA GLY A 281 -12.65 13.67 10.69
C GLY A 281 -12.52 15.20 10.71
N PRO A 282 -11.45 15.75 10.10
CA PRO A 282 -11.07 17.15 10.23
C PRO A 282 -12.09 18.17 9.70
N ASP A 283 -12.97 17.76 8.79
CA ASP A 283 -14.05 18.62 8.29
C ASP A 283 -15.21 18.78 9.26
N SER A 284 -15.23 17.99 10.32
CA SER A 284 -16.26 18.07 11.35
C SER A 284 -16.02 19.30 12.23
N PRO A 285 -17.04 20.12 12.52
CA PRO A 285 -16.92 21.17 13.54
C PRO A 285 -16.60 20.60 14.93
N ASP A 286 -16.89 19.32 15.15
CA ASP A 286 -16.62 18.60 16.39
C ASP A 286 -15.28 17.85 16.38
N TYR A 287 -14.38 18.06 15.41
CA TYR A 287 -13.13 17.29 15.28
C TYR A 287 -12.29 17.23 16.57
N GLN A 288 -12.06 18.38 17.21
CA GLN A 288 -11.33 18.46 18.48
C GLN A 288 -12.07 17.74 19.62
N ARG A 289 -13.41 17.86 19.65
CA ARG A 289 -14.24 17.17 20.62
C ARG A 289 -14.15 15.65 20.44
N TRP A 290 -14.16 15.17 19.19
CA TRP A 290 -13.98 13.75 18.88
C TRP A 290 -12.63 13.23 19.36
N GLY A 291 -11.55 13.99 19.19
CA GLY A 291 -10.24 13.65 19.76
C GLY A 291 -10.32 13.38 21.27
N ALA A 292 -10.93 14.31 22.03
CA ALA A 292 -11.11 14.15 23.47
C ALA A 292 -12.02 12.98 23.84
N VAL A 293 -13.12 12.75 23.09
CA VAL A 293 -14.04 11.62 23.32
C VAL A 293 -13.32 10.30 23.08
N LEU A 294 -12.55 10.17 22.00
CA LEU A 294 -11.85 8.94 21.65
C LEU A 294 -10.73 8.64 22.66
N THR A 295 -9.98 9.64 23.10
CA THR A 295 -8.97 9.47 24.16
C THR A 295 -9.59 9.11 25.52
N ALA A 296 -10.74 9.69 25.87
CA ALA A 296 -11.45 9.31 27.09
C ALA A 296 -12.05 7.90 27.00
N THR A 297 -12.41 7.45 25.80
CA THR A 297 -13.01 6.13 25.55
C THR A 297 -11.96 5.02 25.55
N PHE A 298 -10.82 5.24 24.90
CA PHE A 298 -9.76 4.24 24.72
C PHE A 298 -8.60 4.53 25.67
N LYS A 299 -8.54 3.80 26.80
CA LYS A 299 -7.53 4.01 27.85
C LYS A 299 -6.08 3.88 27.37
N ASP A 300 -5.87 3.11 26.31
CA ASP A 300 -4.58 2.81 25.70
C ASP A 300 -4.26 3.70 24.48
N LYS A 301 -5.11 4.69 24.18
CA LYS A 301 -4.86 5.71 23.14
C LYS A 301 -4.02 6.84 23.72
N VAL A 302 -2.88 7.10 23.09
CA VAL A 302 -1.85 8.02 23.63
C VAL A 302 -1.87 9.43 23.01
N PHE A 303 -2.73 9.69 22.02
CA PHE A 303 -2.85 10.99 21.34
C PHE A 303 -4.28 11.53 21.45
N ASN A 304 -4.43 12.85 21.60
CA ASN A 304 -5.72 13.55 21.73
C ASN A 304 -6.34 13.98 20.37
N GLU A 305 -5.89 13.39 19.27
CA GLU A 305 -6.40 13.67 17.92
C GLU A 305 -7.42 12.59 17.51
N SER A 306 -8.44 12.96 16.74
CA SER A 306 -9.37 12.00 16.15
C SER A 306 -8.73 11.38 14.90
N ASP A 307 -8.27 10.13 15.03
CA ASP A 307 -7.76 9.33 13.93
C ASP A 307 -8.84 8.40 13.34
N ASP A 308 -8.67 8.04 12.07
CA ASP A 308 -9.61 7.21 11.34
C ASP A 308 -9.79 5.83 12.00
N GLN A 309 -8.72 5.23 12.52
CA GLN A 309 -8.79 3.93 13.18
C GLN A 309 -9.60 3.94 14.48
N SER A 310 -9.30 4.87 15.39
CA SER A 310 -10.03 4.96 16.66
C SER A 310 -11.49 5.36 16.43
N ALA A 311 -11.77 6.24 15.47
CA ALA A 311 -13.12 6.56 15.03
C ALA A 311 -13.87 5.31 14.52
N LEU A 312 -13.21 4.46 13.73
CA LEU A 312 -13.78 3.20 13.25
C LEU A 312 -14.10 2.25 14.40
N VAL A 313 -13.18 2.07 15.35
CA VAL A 313 -13.43 1.25 16.55
C VAL A 313 -14.64 1.79 17.32
N TYR A 314 -14.72 3.11 17.51
CA TYR A 314 -15.80 3.77 18.23
C TYR A 314 -17.17 3.56 17.58
N MET A 315 -17.24 3.64 16.25
CA MET A 315 -18.48 3.35 15.51
C MET A 315 -18.97 1.92 15.70
N LEU A 316 -18.05 0.97 15.91
CA LEU A 316 -18.36 -0.47 15.90
C LEU A 316 -18.54 -1.06 17.31
N MET A 317 -17.87 -0.51 18.31
CA MET A 317 -17.81 -1.08 19.66
C MET A 317 -19.15 -1.06 20.42
N GLN A 318 -20.08 -0.18 20.02
CA GLN A 318 -21.40 -0.09 20.66
C GLN A 318 -22.29 -1.28 20.30
N LYS A 319 -23.01 -1.82 21.29
CA LYS A 319 -23.82 -3.04 21.11
C LYS A 319 -24.94 -2.85 20.09
N ASP A 320 -25.49 -1.65 20.04
CA ASP A 320 -26.57 -1.19 19.16
C ASP A 320 -26.05 -0.47 17.89
N SER A 321 -24.74 -0.57 17.60
CA SER A 321 -24.17 0.00 16.38
C SER A 321 -24.90 -0.53 15.14
N PRO A 322 -25.49 0.35 14.30
CA PRO A 322 -26.20 -0.06 13.09
C PRO A 322 -25.25 -0.61 12.01
N TRP A 323 -23.95 -0.43 12.19
CA TRP A 323 -22.92 -0.81 11.22
C TRP A 323 -22.41 -2.23 11.43
N ARG A 324 -22.42 -2.68 12.70
CA ARG A 324 -21.73 -3.88 13.17
C ARG A 324 -22.07 -5.14 12.37
N GLU A 325 -23.33 -5.33 12.00
CA GLU A 325 -23.77 -6.53 11.26
C GLU A 325 -23.16 -6.63 9.86
N LYS A 326 -22.78 -5.51 9.23
CA LYS A 326 -22.19 -5.51 7.89
C LYS A 326 -20.66 -5.50 7.90
N VAL A 327 -20.03 -5.48 9.08
CA VAL A 327 -18.57 -5.55 9.23
C VAL A 327 -18.12 -6.98 9.52
N PHE A 328 -17.03 -7.39 8.88
CA PHE A 328 -16.30 -8.61 9.18
C PHE A 328 -14.92 -8.25 9.74
N LEU A 329 -14.62 -8.70 10.96
CA LEU A 329 -13.29 -8.61 11.55
C LEU A 329 -12.52 -9.89 11.17
N GLU A 330 -11.54 -9.76 10.28
CA GLU A 330 -10.76 -10.90 9.78
C GLU A 330 -9.50 -11.11 10.64
N ASP A 331 -9.43 -12.26 11.31
CA ASP A 331 -8.32 -12.66 12.16
C ASP A 331 -7.69 -14.01 11.75
N SER A 332 -8.19 -14.66 10.67
CA SER A 332 -7.72 -16.00 10.27
C SER A 332 -6.42 -15.99 9.46
N PHE A 333 -6.02 -14.82 8.95
CA PHE A 333 -4.73 -14.55 8.33
C PHE A 333 -4.34 -13.09 8.57
N TYR A 334 -3.08 -12.75 8.28
CA TYR A 334 -2.60 -11.36 8.32
C TYR A 334 -3.18 -10.53 7.15
N PHE A 335 -4.49 -10.28 7.19
CA PHE A 335 -5.13 -9.34 6.27
C PHE A 335 -4.53 -7.94 6.44
N GLU A 336 -4.19 -7.60 7.68
CA GLU A 336 -3.09 -6.71 8.02
C GLU A 336 -2.19 -7.45 9.02
N GLY A 337 -0.90 -7.14 9.05
CA GLY A 337 0.05 -7.83 9.90
C GLY A 337 1.14 -6.90 10.41
N TYR A 338 1.24 -6.78 11.73
CA TYR A 338 2.19 -5.90 12.38
C TYR A 338 3.64 -6.32 12.11
N TRP A 339 4.42 -5.42 11.50
CA TRP A 339 5.73 -5.73 10.95
C TRP A 339 6.75 -6.30 11.97
N LEU A 340 6.73 -5.84 13.22
CA LEU A 340 7.67 -6.31 14.26
C LEU A 340 7.52 -7.80 14.55
N GLU A 341 6.31 -8.34 14.39
CA GLU A 341 6.04 -9.77 14.58
C GLU A 341 6.51 -10.60 13.37
N ILE A 342 6.46 -10.00 12.18
CA ILE A 342 6.64 -10.68 10.90
C ILE A 342 8.09 -10.65 10.42
N VAL A 343 8.70 -9.46 10.37
CA VAL A 343 10.00 -9.23 9.73
C VAL A 343 11.10 -10.17 10.28
N PRO A 344 11.22 -10.41 11.60
CA PRO A 344 12.21 -11.35 12.13
C PRO A 344 12.04 -12.79 11.65
N ARG A 345 10.85 -13.17 11.16
CA ARG A 345 10.50 -14.55 10.79
C ARG A 345 10.63 -14.81 9.29
N LEU A 346 10.79 -13.78 8.45
CA LEU A 346 10.77 -13.91 6.98
C LEU A 346 11.79 -14.93 6.44
N GLY A 347 13.02 -14.94 6.97
CA GLY A 347 14.04 -15.91 6.55
C GLY A 347 13.63 -17.37 6.82
N ASN A 348 13.04 -17.65 7.98
CA ASN A 348 12.54 -18.98 8.33
C ASN A 348 11.34 -19.38 7.44
N ILE A 349 10.49 -18.42 7.09
CA ILE A 349 9.37 -18.65 6.16
C ILE A 349 9.93 -19.01 4.78
N THR A 350 10.91 -18.27 4.26
CA THR A 350 11.58 -18.59 2.99
C THR A 350 12.12 -20.02 2.99
N GLN A 351 12.89 -20.40 4.00
CA GLN A 351 13.47 -21.75 4.10
C GLN A 351 12.40 -22.84 4.09
N ARG A 352 11.30 -22.66 4.83
CA ARG A 352 10.21 -23.65 4.89
C ARG A 352 9.48 -23.82 3.57
N TYR A 353 9.27 -22.73 2.83
CA TYR A 353 8.67 -22.79 1.49
C TYR A 353 9.62 -23.48 0.51
N GLU A 354 10.92 -23.17 0.57
CA GLU A 354 11.92 -23.85 -0.26
C GLU A 354 11.99 -25.35 0.07
N ASP A 355 11.90 -25.75 1.35
CA ASP A 355 11.84 -27.15 1.78
C ASP A 355 10.63 -27.90 1.22
N MET A 356 9.46 -27.24 1.21
CA MET A 356 8.24 -27.77 0.61
C MET A 356 8.44 -27.97 -0.90
N GLU A 357 8.90 -26.94 -1.60
CA GLU A 357 9.10 -26.98 -3.06
C GLU A 357 10.17 -28.01 -3.47
N ARG A 358 11.22 -28.22 -2.67
CA ARG A 358 12.20 -29.29 -2.88
C ARG A 358 11.59 -30.69 -2.96
N ARG A 359 10.53 -30.94 -2.19
CA ARG A 359 9.83 -32.24 -2.12
C ARG A 359 8.74 -32.38 -3.18
N ALA A 360 8.44 -31.32 -3.92
CA ALA A 360 7.32 -31.23 -4.86
C ALA A 360 7.82 -30.76 -6.24
N PRO A 361 8.34 -31.65 -7.10
CA PRO A 361 8.89 -31.31 -8.42
C PRO A 361 7.98 -30.45 -9.30
N GLU A 362 6.66 -30.65 -9.20
CA GLU A 362 5.63 -29.88 -9.88
C GLU A 362 5.63 -28.40 -9.51
N LEU A 363 5.99 -28.05 -8.26
CA LEU A 363 6.10 -26.67 -7.78
C LEU A 363 7.41 -25.99 -8.21
N ARG A 364 8.42 -26.78 -8.60
CA ARG A 364 9.73 -26.27 -9.06
C ARG A 364 9.78 -25.97 -10.54
N ARG A 365 8.86 -26.56 -11.31
CA ARG A 365 8.83 -26.41 -12.77
C ARG A 365 8.66 -24.93 -13.15
N GLY A 366 9.62 -24.41 -13.92
CA GLY A 366 9.52 -23.08 -14.53
C GLY A 366 8.25 -22.92 -15.39
N HIS A 367 7.72 -21.72 -15.44
CA HIS A 367 6.43 -21.40 -16.07
C HIS A 367 6.41 -19.97 -16.59
N ALA A 368 5.51 -19.69 -17.53
CA ALA A 368 5.27 -18.31 -17.94
C ALA A 368 4.59 -17.54 -16.81
N VAL A 369 4.90 -16.25 -16.66
CA VAL A 369 4.27 -15.35 -15.67
C VAL A 369 2.74 -15.34 -15.80
N ARG A 370 2.20 -15.59 -17.00
CA ARG A 370 0.75 -15.69 -17.25
C ARG A 370 0.08 -16.88 -16.55
N GLU A 371 0.84 -17.90 -16.16
CA GLU A 371 0.35 -19.08 -15.42
C GLU A 371 0.32 -18.86 -13.89
N HIS A 372 0.60 -17.64 -13.39
CA HIS A 372 0.72 -17.35 -11.95
C HIS A 372 -0.45 -17.88 -11.12
N ALA A 373 -1.69 -17.68 -11.56
CA ALA A 373 -2.87 -18.11 -10.80
C ALA A 373 -2.94 -19.63 -10.58
N GLU A 374 -2.63 -20.43 -11.61
CA GLU A 374 -2.60 -21.89 -11.52
C GLU A 374 -1.48 -22.36 -10.60
N ARG A 375 -0.33 -21.69 -10.65
CA ARG A 375 0.84 -22.00 -9.82
C ARG A 375 0.64 -21.63 -8.36
N ALA A 376 0.05 -20.47 -8.10
CA ALA A 376 -0.38 -20.06 -6.78
C ALA A 376 -1.39 -21.05 -6.19
N ALA A 377 -2.34 -21.55 -7.00
CA ALA A 377 -3.30 -22.58 -6.57
C ALA A 377 -2.60 -23.91 -6.21
N ALA A 378 -1.68 -24.38 -7.05
CA ALA A 378 -0.90 -25.59 -6.78
C ALA A 378 -0.05 -25.46 -5.49
N ARG A 379 0.62 -24.31 -5.30
CA ARG A 379 1.40 -24.04 -4.09
C ARG A 379 0.50 -23.99 -2.85
N ASN A 380 -0.65 -23.32 -2.94
CA ASN A 380 -1.64 -23.25 -1.86
C ASN A 380 -2.14 -24.64 -1.44
N ALA A 381 -2.37 -25.55 -2.40
CA ALA A 381 -2.80 -26.92 -2.13
C ALA A 381 -1.74 -27.73 -1.35
N ALA A 382 -0.45 -27.45 -1.56
CA ALA A 382 0.64 -28.12 -0.88
C ALA A 382 0.89 -27.64 0.57
N LEU A 383 0.42 -26.44 0.93
CA LEU A 383 0.76 -25.80 2.21
C LEU A 383 0.39 -26.65 3.43
N VAL A 384 -0.81 -27.26 3.44
CA VAL A 384 -1.29 -28.03 4.60
C VAL A 384 -0.41 -29.25 4.84
N GLY A 385 -0.11 -30.01 3.79
CA GLY A 385 0.77 -31.19 3.88
C GLY A 385 2.20 -30.86 4.29
N ALA A 386 2.65 -29.62 4.05
CA ALA A 386 3.95 -29.12 4.47
C ALA A 386 3.98 -28.49 5.87
N GLY A 387 2.86 -28.45 6.60
CA GLY A 387 2.75 -27.77 7.90
C GLY A 387 2.76 -26.23 7.80
N LEU A 388 2.43 -25.69 6.62
CA LEU A 388 2.42 -24.25 6.31
C LEU A 388 1.00 -23.69 6.13
N GLY A 389 -0.04 -24.45 6.53
CA GLY A 389 -1.44 -24.03 6.38
C GLY A 389 -1.89 -22.97 7.38
N ARG A 390 -1.24 -22.88 8.56
CA ARG A 390 -1.62 -21.94 9.64
C ARG A 390 -0.92 -20.59 9.46
N SER A 391 -1.67 -19.49 9.56
CA SER A 391 -1.14 -18.12 9.64
C SER A 391 -0.92 -17.67 11.10
N GLY A 392 -0.42 -16.46 11.32
CA GLY A 392 -0.22 -15.91 12.67
C GLY A 392 1.14 -16.28 13.32
N VAL A 393 1.31 -15.88 14.58
CA VAL A 393 2.52 -16.14 15.40
C VAL A 393 2.90 -17.61 15.51
N GLU A 394 1.90 -18.47 15.59
CA GLU A 394 2.05 -19.92 15.76
C GLU A 394 2.10 -20.66 14.41
N GLY A 395 1.93 -19.93 13.31
CA GLY A 395 1.88 -20.46 11.95
C GLY A 395 3.11 -20.10 11.11
N TRP A 396 3.31 -20.82 10.01
CA TRP A 396 4.41 -20.59 9.06
C TRP A 396 3.91 -20.28 7.64
N ARG A 397 2.59 -20.09 7.46
CA ARG A 397 2.07 -19.52 6.23
C ARG A 397 2.68 -18.13 6.03
N ARG A 398 2.98 -17.76 4.77
CA ARG A 398 3.41 -16.40 4.46
C ARG A 398 2.36 -15.42 5.00
N PRO A 399 2.78 -14.32 5.64
CA PRO A 399 1.88 -13.22 5.94
C PRO A 399 1.39 -12.65 4.62
N PHE A 400 0.09 -12.35 4.53
CA PHE A 400 -0.44 -11.77 3.31
C PHE A 400 0.02 -10.31 3.18
N ILE A 401 -0.15 -9.53 4.25
CA ILE A 401 0.31 -8.15 4.32
C ILE A 401 1.19 -7.95 5.54
N THR A 402 2.30 -7.26 5.33
CA THR A 402 3.18 -6.74 6.40
C THR A 402 3.05 -5.22 6.42
N HIS A 403 2.47 -4.67 7.49
CA HIS A 403 2.19 -3.23 7.61
C HIS A 403 3.14 -2.57 8.61
N PHE A 404 3.83 -1.53 8.14
CA PHE A 404 4.84 -0.79 8.89
C PHE A 404 4.25 0.37 9.70
N THR A 405 3.16 0.09 10.42
CA THR A 405 2.48 1.06 11.28
C THR A 405 3.46 1.75 12.23
N GLY A 406 3.43 3.08 12.22
CA GLY A 406 4.29 3.92 13.05
C GLY A 406 5.72 4.14 12.51
N CYS A 407 6.14 3.51 11.40
CA CYS A 407 7.44 3.80 10.79
C CYS A 407 7.44 5.10 9.98
N GLN A 408 6.29 5.53 9.45
CA GLN A 408 6.10 6.80 8.72
C GLN A 408 7.27 7.15 7.76
N PRO A 409 7.50 6.31 6.73
CA PRO A 409 8.72 6.39 5.91
C PRO A 409 8.92 7.74 5.22
N CYS A 410 7.83 8.46 4.99
CA CYS A 410 7.86 9.74 4.31
C CYS A 410 8.05 10.96 5.22
N SER A 411 7.32 11.01 6.34
CA SER A 411 7.41 12.14 7.28
C SER A 411 8.74 12.10 8.03
N GLY A 412 9.26 10.91 8.33
CA GLY A 412 10.39 10.72 9.23
C GLY A 412 10.04 10.83 10.72
N ASP A 413 8.77 11.12 11.05
CA ASP A 413 8.28 11.21 12.43
C ASP A 413 7.98 9.81 12.99
N ARG A 414 9.02 8.97 13.01
CA ARG A 414 8.92 7.57 13.42
C ARG A 414 8.47 7.49 14.88
N ASN A 415 7.69 6.47 15.21
CA ASN A 415 7.41 6.14 16.59
C ASN A 415 8.75 5.92 17.32
N ARG A 416 8.95 6.65 18.43
CA ARG A 416 10.22 6.71 19.19
C ARG A 416 10.65 5.35 19.75
N HIS A 417 9.73 4.39 19.81
CA HIS A 417 10.03 3.01 20.21
C HIS A 417 10.77 2.21 19.13
N TYR A 418 10.81 2.67 17.87
CA TYR A 418 11.54 2.04 16.80
C TYR A 418 12.83 2.82 16.52
N THR A 419 13.97 2.12 16.38
CA THR A 419 15.21 2.76 15.92
C THR A 419 15.12 3.01 14.41
N GLY A 420 15.67 4.13 13.93
CA GLY A 420 15.59 4.54 12.52
C GLY A 420 15.92 3.40 11.55
N ASP A 421 17.11 2.82 11.67
CA ASP A 421 17.57 1.76 10.79
C ASP A 421 16.65 0.52 10.81
N SER A 422 15.99 0.21 11.94
CA SER A 422 15.13 -0.97 12.05
C SER A 422 13.86 -0.90 11.19
N CYS A 423 13.28 0.30 11.01
CA CYS A 423 12.10 0.48 10.17
C CYS A 423 12.45 0.38 8.68
N ASP A 424 13.50 1.08 8.23
CA ASP A 424 13.89 1.10 6.82
C ASP A 424 14.42 -0.26 6.38
N ASP A 425 15.28 -0.90 7.19
CA ASP A 425 15.76 -2.25 6.91
C ASP A 425 14.62 -3.27 7.00
N GLY A 426 13.67 -3.08 7.92
CA GLY A 426 12.48 -3.91 7.99
C GLY A 426 11.66 -3.83 6.70
N MET A 427 11.41 -2.62 6.20
CA MET A 427 10.70 -2.40 4.93
C MET A 427 11.47 -3.02 3.76
N ARG A 428 12.79 -2.78 3.67
CA ARG A 428 13.63 -3.35 2.60
C ARG A 428 13.62 -4.87 2.63
N ARG A 429 13.70 -5.50 3.81
CA ARG A 429 13.58 -6.96 3.97
C ARG A 429 12.22 -7.48 3.51
N ALA A 430 11.12 -6.82 3.89
CA ALA A 430 9.78 -7.23 3.46
C ALA A 430 9.56 -7.03 1.96
N LEU A 431 10.06 -5.93 1.39
CA LEU A 431 10.01 -5.64 -0.04
C LEU A 431 10.83 -6.64 -0.85
N ASN A 432 12.07 -6.94 -0.44
CA ASN A 432 12.91 -7.96 -1.09
C ASN A 432 12.31 -9.36 -0.94
N PHE A 433 11.70 -9.68 0.20
CA PHE A 433 10.98 -10.95 0.41
C PHE A 433 9.79 -11.12 -0.54
N ALA A 434 9.05 -10.05 -0.81
CA ALA A 434 7.97 -10.05 -1.78
C ALA A 434 8.51 -10.08 -3.22
N ASP A 435 9.54 -9.28 -3.53
CA ASP A 435 10.12 -9.18 -4.87
C ASP A 435 10.83 -10.48 -5.28
N ASP A 436 11.44 -11.22 -4.34
CA ASP A 436 11.95 -12.57 -4.59
C ASP A 436 10.88 -13.51 -5.19
N GLN A 437 9.60 -13.36 -4.81
CA GLN A 437 8.51 -14.17 -5.37
C GLN A 437 8.21 -13.77 -6.82
N VAL A 438 8.42 -12.50 -7.18
CA VAL A 438 8.26 -11.98 -8.54
C VAL A 438 9.46 -12.36 -9.41
N LEU A 439 10.67 -12.04 -8.95
CA LEU A 439 11.95 -12.25 -9.64
C LEU A 439 12.22 -13.72 -9.94
N ARG A 440 11.71 -14.65 -9.12
CA ARG A 440 11.81 -16.08 -9.38
C ARG A 440 11.20 -16.50 -10.73
N SER A 441 10.16 -15.82 -11.19
CA SER A 441 9.56 -16.07 -12.51
C SER A 441 10.48 -15.65 -13.67
N TYR A 442 11.48 -14.82 -13.37
CA TYR A 442 12.50 -14.34 -14.31
C TYR A 442 13.85 -15.03 -14.10
N GLY A 443 13.94 -16.02 -13.19
CA GLY A 443 15.16 -16.76 -12.92
C GLY A 443 16.15 -16.05 -11.99
N PHE A 444 15.69 -15.09 -11.18
CA PHE A 444 16.53 -14.34 -10.24
C PHE A 444 15.97 -14.34 -8.83
N ARG A 445 16.83 -13.99 -7.87
CA ARG A 445 16.47 -13.59 -6.50
C ARG A 445 17.48 -12.58 -5.98
N HIS A 446 17.12 -11.80 -4.97
CA HIS A 446 18.05 -10.97 -4.23
C HIS A 446 19.20 -11.81 -3.64
N ALA A 447 20.41 -11.23 -3.63
CA ALA A 447 21.61 -11.88 -3.12
C ALA A 447 21.56 -12.08 -1.59
N ASP A 448 20.95 -11.13 -0.88
CA ASP A 448 20.75 -11.11 0.58
C ASP A 448 19.47 -10.31 0.93
N PRO A 449 18.82 -10.51 2.09
CA PRO A 449 17.60 -9.78 2.46
C PRO A 449 17.68 -8.25 2.38
N LEU A 450 18.86 -7.64 2.49
CA LEU A 450 19.06 -6.18 2.34
C LEU A 450 19.82 -5.76 1.09
N SER A 451 20.18 -6.71 0.21
CA SER A 451 20.91 -6.41 -1.02
C SER A 451 19.94 -6.01 -2.13
N ASP A 452 20.28 -4.96 -2.86
CA ASP A 452 19.59 -4.59 -4.10
C ASP A 452 20.17 -5.35 -5.31
N ASP A 453 21.30 -6.05 -5.15
CA ASP A 453 21.85 -6.96 -6.16
C ASP A 453 21.06 -8.26 -6.21
N VAL A 454 20.93 -8.80 -7.43
CA VAL A 454 20.29 -10.09 -7.69
C VAL A 454 21.30 -11.12 -8.18
N ARG A 455 21.00 -12.38 -7.91
CA ARG A 455 21.74 -13.55 -8.41
C ARG A 455 20.84 -14.45 -9.25
N PRO A 456 21.39 -15.10 -10.29
CA PRO A 456 20.64 -16.06 -11.08
C PRO A 456 20.30 -17.30 -10.24
N LEU A 457 19.16 -17.91 -10.56
CA LEU A 457 18.70 -19.17 -9.98
C LEU A 457 18.86 -20.33 -10.98
N PRO A 458 19.14 -21.56 -10.50
CA PRO A 458 19.00 -22.76 -11.31
C PRO A 458 17.59 -22.87 -11.92
N PHE A 459 17.50 -23.44 -13.12
CA PHE A 459 16.22 -23.53 -13.85
C PHE A 459 15.14 -24.31 -13.08
N ASP A 460 15.53 -25.26 -12.22
CA ASP A 460 14.64 -26.10 -11.42
C ASP A 460 14.70 -25.79 -9.91
N TYR A 461 15.14 -24.57 -9.56
CA TYR A 461 15.24 -24.07 -8.19
C TYR A 461 13.92 -24.25 -7.41
N PRO A 462 13.94 -24.65 -6.11
CA PRO A 462 15.09 -24.81 -5.22
C PRO A 462 15.68 -26.23 -5.15
N ALA A 463 15.71 -26.99 -6.26
CA ALA A 463 16.36 -28.30 -6.26
C ALA A 463 17.76 -28.26 -5.64
N ALA A 464 18.12 -29.29 -4.89
CA ALA A 464 19.51 -29.48 -4.50
C ALA A 464 20.34 -29.65 -5.77
N ALA A 465 21.47 -28.94 -5.88
CA ALA A 465 22.42 -29.17 -6.95
C ALA A 465 22.74 -30.68 -6.99
N ALA A 466 22.67 -31.29 -8.18
CA ALA A 466 23.15 -32.65 -8.35
C ALA A 466 24.57 -32.69 -7.78
N ARG A 467 24.81 -33.56 -6.78
CA ARG A 467 26.18 -33.83 -6.32
C ARG A 467 26.93 -34.34 -7.54
N GLN A 468 27.78 -33.49 -8.12
CA GLN A 468 28.72 -33.91 -9.15
C GLN A 468 29.80 -34.79 -8.53
#